data_AF-E2BCL6-F1
#
_entry.id   AF-E2BCL6-F1
#
_cell.length_a   1.000
_cell.length_b   1.000
_cell.length_c   1.000
_cell.angle_alpha   90.00
_cell.angle_beta   90.00
_cell.angle_gamma   90.00
#
_symmetry.space_group_name_H-M   'P 1'
#
loop_
_entity.id
_entity.type
_entity.pdbx_description
1 polymer ?
#
loop_
_entity_poly.entity_id
_entity_poly.type
_entity_poly.pdbx_seq_one_letter_code
_entity_poly.pdbx_strand_id
1 'polypeptide(L)'
;MSKNKHYTTVERKLFVEILKDFKHVIEVKKSDSSTLHDKELAWAEICKRCNDSSMIMQERTVQQLKKLWTNIKQTQRELLTKEKQARLATGGGPPLPEINIDPDVAIIAPHLLKTAPVLFTSNMTENEINGR
;
A
#
# COMPACT_ATOMS: atom_id res chain seq x y z
N MET A 1 10.28 14.32 -26.59
CA MET A 1 10.17 13.63 -25.28
C MET A 1 8.78 13.02 -25.17
N SER A 2 8.68 11.70 -25.02
CA SER A 2 7.38 11.01 -24.94
C SER A 2 6.74 11.30 -23.58
N LYS A 3 5.46 11.72 -23.57
CA LYS A 3 4.71 11.97 -22.33
C LYS A 3 4.63 10.67 -21.53
N ASN A 4 4.94 10.72 -20.23
CA ASN A 4 4.89 9.55 -19.36
C ASN A 4 3.44 9.02 -19.29
N LYS A 5 3.17 7.84 -19.86
CA LYS A 5 1.82 7.29 -19.89
C LYS A 5 1.44 6.72 -18.53
N HIS A 6 0.24 7.08 -18.06
CA HIS A 6 -0.35 6.49 -16.87
C HIS A 6 -0.49 4.97 -17.02
N TYR A 7 -0.31 4.26 -15.91
CA TYR A 7 -0.58 2.82 -15.89
C TYR A 7 -2.07 2.56 -16.14
N THR A 8 -2.38 1.60 -16.98
CA THR A 8 -3.75 1.07 -17.14
C THR A 8 -4.08 0.14 -15.97
N THR A 9 -5.35 -0.21 -15.83
CA THR A 9 -5.78 -1.18 -14.82
C THR A 9 -5.19 -2.57 -15.08
N VAL A 10 -5.01 -2.95 -16.34
CA VAL A 10 -4.41 -4.23 -16.72
C VAL A 10 -2.92 -4.25 -16.34
N GLU A 11 -2.18 -3.18 -16.66
CA GLU A 11 -0.77 -3.05 -16.28
C GLU A 11 -0.58 -3.11 -14.75
N ARG A 12 -1.47 -2.45 -13.98
CA ARG A 12 -1.45 -2.52 -12.52
C ARG A 12 -1.68 -3.94 -11.99
N LYS A 13 -2.68 -4.66 -12.53
CA LYS A 13 -2.98 -6.03 -12.11
C LYS A 13 -1.82 -6.99 -12.41
N LEU A 14 -1.26 -6.90 -13.62
CA LEU A 14 -0.08 -7.68 -13.99
C LEU A 14 1.09 -7.41 -13.04
N PHE A 15 1.35 -6.13 -12.75
CA PHE A 15 2.42 -5.75 -11.83
C PHE A 15 2.23 -6.37 -10.44
N VAL A 16 1.02 -6.29 -9.88
CA VAL A 16 0.71 -6.88 -8.56
C VAL A 16 0.88 -8.39 -8.57
N GLU A 17 0.43 -9.07 -9.63
CA GLU A 17 0.56 -10.53 -9.76
C GLU A 17 2.02 -10.97 -9.84
N ILE A 18 2.85 -10.29 -10.64
CA ILE A 18 4.30 -10.57 -10.68
C ILE A 18 4.92 -10.31 -9.31
N LEU A 19 4.56 -9.20 -8.65
CA LEU A 19 5.14 -8.83 -7.35
C LEU A 19 4.81 -9.84 -6.24
N LYS A 20 3.69 -10.56 -6.36
CA LYS A 20 3.23 -11.59 -5.42
C LYS A 20 4.27 -12.69 -5.22
N ASP A 21 4.96 -13.11 -6.28
CA ASP A 21 6.04 -14.10 -6.22
C ASP A 21 7.22 -13.62 -5.37
N PHE A 22 7.49 -12.31 -5.37
CA PHE A 22 8.62 -11.68 -4.69
C PHE A 22 8.26 -11.08 -3.33
N LYS A 23 7.02 -11.26 -2.85
CA LYS A 23 6.54 -10.65 -1.58
C LYS A 23 7.47 -10.91 -0.39
N HIS A 24 8.06 -12.10 -0.34
CA HIS A 24 8.94 -12.56 0.73
C HIS A 24 10.32 -11.89 0.75
N VAL A 25 10.68 -11.17 -0.32
CA VAL A 25 11.90 -10.34 -0.42
C VAL A 25 11.55 -8.86 -0.32
N ILE A 26 10.53 -8.43 -1.08
CA ILE A 26 10.16 -7.02 -1.22
C ILE A 26 9.60 -6.43 0.08
N GLU A 27 8.81 -7.20 0.84
CA GLU A 27 8.17 -6.74 2.08
C GLU A 27 8.97 -7.08 3.35
N VAL A 28 10.21 -7.53 3.19
CA VAL A 28 11.14 -7.71 4.33
C VAL A 28 11.47 -6.35 4.94
N LYS A 29 11.23 -6.20 6.24
CA LYS A 29 11.50 -4.93 6.96
C LYS A 29 12.98 -4.73 7.34
N LYS A 30 13.82 -5.75 7.17
CA LYS A 30 15.27 -5.69 7.40
C LYS A 30 15.97 -4.87 6.31
N SER A 31 17.10 -4.27 6.69
CA SER A 31 17.90 -3.35 5.86
C SER A 31 19.40 -3.62 6.03
N ASP A 32 19.80 -4.88 6.09
CA ASP A 32 21.21 -5.26 6.02
C ASP A 32 21.70 -5.28 4.55
N SER A 33 23.03 -5.29 4.34
CA SER A 33 23.61 -5.21 2.99
C SER A 33 23.13 -6.34 2.07
N SER A 34 22.99 -7.55 2.60
CA SER A 34 22.48 -8.71 1.86
C SER A 34 21.03 -8.51 1.42
N THR A 35 20.15 -8.12 2.35
CA THR A 35 18.72 -7.93 2.06
C THR A 35 18.48 -6.74 1.13
N LEU A 36 19.32 -5.71 1.17
CA LEU A 36 19.26 -4.63 0.20
C LEU A 36 19.60 -5.12 -1.21
N HIS A 37 20.68 -5.90 -1.35
CA HIS A 37 21.07 -6.50 -2.62
C HIS A 37 20.00 -7.47 -3.15
N ASP A 38 19.44 -8.33 -2.31
CA ASP A 38 18.36 -9.25 -2.69
C ASP A 38 17.13 -8.49 -3.18
N LYS A 39 16.78 -7.38 -2.53
CA LYS A 39 15.68 -6.50 -2.98
C LYS A 39 16.00 -5.85 -4.32
N GLU A 40 17.24 -5.41 -4.55
CA GLU A 40 17.66 -4.84 -5.83
C GLU A 40 17.51 -5.84 -6.97
N LEU A 41 17.99 -7.08 -6.77
CA LEU A 41 17.84 -8.17 -7.72
C LEU A 41 16.37 -8.51 -7.97
N ALA A 42 15.56 -8.63 -6.91
CA ALA A 42 14.13 -8.88 -7.03
C ALA A 42 13.42 -7.78 -7.82
N TRP A 43 13.73 -6.51 -7.56
CA TRP A 43 13.16 -5.40 -8.30
C TRP A 43 13.59 -5.37 -9.78
N ALA A 44 14.85 -5.73 -10.07
CA ALA A 44 15.33 -5.83 -11.44
C ALA A 44 14.58 -6.94 -12.21
N GLU A 45 14.38 -8.10 -11.58
CA GLU A 45 13.64 -9.22 -12.16
C GLU A 45 12.15 -8.89 -12.36
N ILE A 46 11.49 -8.25 -11.38
CA ILE A 46 10.11 -7.76 -11.54
C ILE A 46 10.02 -6.80 -12.72
N CYS A 47 10.97 -5.87 -12.84
CA CYS A 47 11.00 -4.89 -13.92
C CYS A 47 11.16 -5.56 -15.29
N LYS A 48 12.05 -6.55 -15.38
CA LYS A 48 12.23 -7.36 -16.57
C LYS A 48 10.93 -8.09 -16.95
N ARG A 49 10.34 -8.86 -16.03
CA ARG A 49 9.08 -9.61 -16.27
C ARG A 49 7.92 -8.70 -16.68
N CYS A 50 7.84 -7.50 -16.11
CA CYS A 50 6.84 -6.53 -16.53
C CYS A 50 7.09 -6.11 -17.99
N ASN A 51 8.31 -5.66 -18.32
CA ASN A 51 8.63 -5.15 -19.65
C ASN A 51 8.59 -6.24 -20.74
N ASP A 52 8.86 -7.50 -20.39
CA ASP A 52 8.76 -8.65 -21.30
C ASP A 52 7.29 -9.02 -21.60
N SER A 53 6.33 -8.52 -20.80
CA SER A 53 4.92 -8.80 -21.01
C SER A 53 4.32 -7.90 -22.10
N SER A 54 3.55 -8.51 -23.01
CA SER A 54 2.83 -7.82 -24.07
C SER A 54 1.74 -6.85 -23.55
N MET A 55 1.39 -6.92 -22.27
CA MET A 55 0.42 -6.01 -21.65
C MET A 55 1.03 -4.66 -21.26
N ILE A 56 2.36 -4.55 -21.16
CA ILE A 56 3.04 -3.30 -20.86
C ILE A 56 3.27 -2.54 -22.18
N MET A 57 2.59 -1.41 -22.33
CA MET A 57 2.64 -0.63 -23.58
C MET A 57 3.88 0.26 -23.69
N GLN A 58 4.57 0.50 -22.58
CA GLN A 58 5.74 1.36 -22.49
C GLN A 58 6.69 0.76 -21.45
N GLU A 59 7.95 0.60 -21.82
CA GLU A 59 8.99 0.14 -20.91
C GLU A 59 9.02 0.99 -19.64
N ARG A 60 9.08 0.29 -18.50
CA ARG A 60 9.12 0.88 -17.18
C ARG A 60 10.49 0.69 -16.57
N THR A 61 10.88 1.64 -15.74
CA THR A 61 12.09 1.53 -14.93
C THR A 61 11.75 0.98 -13.54
N VAL A 62 12.75 0.37 -12.89
CA VAL A 62 12.64 -0.09 -11.50
C VAL A 62 12.10 1.02 -10.58
N GLN A 63 12.55 2.26 -10.76
CA GLN A 63 12.13 3.39 -9.94
C GLN A 63 10.64 3.72 -10.14
N GLN A 64 10.14 3.61 -11.38
CA GLN A 64 8.72 3.81 -11.67
C GLN A 64 7.84 2.73 -11.05
N LEU A 65 8.31 1.47 -11.03
CA LEU A 65 7.59 0.35 -10.41
C LEU A 65 7.60 0.44 -8.88
N LYS A 66 8.73 0.82 -8.28
CA LYS A 66 8.81 1.13 -6.83
C LYS A 66 7.82 2.24 -6.45
N LYS A 67 7.74 3.29 -7.26
CA LYS A 67 6.78 4.38 -7.05
C LYS A 67 5.33 3.90 -7.21
N LEU A 68 5.05 3.09 -8.22
CA LEU A 68 3.73 2.48 -8.42
C LEU A 68 3.30 1.68 -7.19
N TRP A 69 4.18 0.82 -6.67
CA TRP A 69 3.89 0.03 -5.47
C TRP A 69 3.63 0.90 -4.24
N THR A 70 4.44 1.93 -4.05
CA THR A 70 4.24 2.90 -2.96
C THR A 70 2.87 3.55 -3.04
N ASN A 71 2.46 3.97 -4.23
CA ASN A 71 1.15 4.58 -4.46
C ASN A 71 0.00 3.58 -4.21
N ILE A 72 0.12 2.33 -4.66
CA ILE A 72 -0.89 1.28 -4.42
C ILE A 72 -1.08 1.07 -2.90
N LYS A 73 0.02 0.92 -2.15
CA LYS A 73 -0.04 0.79 -0.69
C LYS A 73 -0.64 2.02 -0.01
N GLN A 74 -0.36 3.21 -0.53
CA GLN A 74 -0.89 4.46 0.00
C GLN A 74 -2.40 4.56 -0.18
N THR A 75 -2.90 4.29 -1.38
CA THR A 75 -4.34 4.28 -1.66
C THR A 75 -5.07 3.28 -0.74
N GLN A 76 -4.51 2.08 -0.54
CA GLN A 76 -5.08 1.09 0.39
C GLN A 76 -5.14 1.59 1.83
N ARG A 77 -4.08 2.24 2.34
CA ARG A 77 -4.08 2.84 3.69
C ARG A 77 -5.12 3.95 3.83
N GLU A 78 -5.27 4.78 2.80
CA GLU A 78 -6.26 5.86 2.80
C GLU A 78 -7.68 5.33 2.85
N LEU A 79 -7.98 4.25 2.10
CA LEU A 79 -9.29 3.59 2.15
C LEU A 79 -9.58 3.03 3.55
N LEU A 80 -8.62 2.32 4.15
CA LEU A 80 -8.75 1.79 5.52
C LEU A 80 -8.92 2.90 6.56
N THR A 81 -8.20 4.00 6.41
CA THR A 81 -8.28 5.15 7.33
C THR A 81 -9.63 5.83 7.24
N LYS A 82 -10.14 6.05 6.02
CA LYS A 82 -11.47 6.64 5.79
C LYS A 82 -12.58 5.75 6.36
N GLU A 83 -12.48 4.44 6.17
CA GLU A 83 -13.41 3.48 6.75
C GLU A 83 -13.45 3.59 8.28
N LYS A 84 -12.27 3.59 8.91
CA LYS A 84 -12.16 3.72 10.37
C LYS A 84 -12.74 5.05 10.88
N GLN A 85 -12.37 6.15 10.24
CA GLN A 85 -12.88 7.48 10.60
C GLN A 85 -14.40 7.52 10.56
N ALA A 86 -14.99 6.92 9.54
CA ALA A 86 -16.43 6.93 9.41
C ALA A 86 -17.15 5.94 10.34
N ARG A 87 -16.55 4.78 10.68
CA ARG A 87 -17.06 3.91 11.75
C ARG A 87 -17.10 4.61 13.11
N LEU A 88 -16.18 5.55 13.35
CA LEU A 88 -16.11 6.33 14.60
C LEU A 88 -16.98 7.59 14.56
N ALA A 89 -17.53 7.96 13.39
CA ALA A 89 -18.41 9.12 13.27
C ALA A 89 -19.81 8.76 13.78
N THR A 90 -20.24 9.39 14.89
CA THR A 90 -21.55 9.13 15.53
C THR A 90 -22.66 10.10 15.08
N GLY A 91 -22.44 10.88 14.02
CA GLY A 91 -23.38 11.94 13.60
C GLY A 91 -24.00 11.70 12.23
N GLY A 92 -25.14 11.00 12.17
CA GLY A 92 -26.21 11.07 11.13
C GLY A 92 -25.83 11.12 9.64
N GLY A 93 -24.59 10.81 9.27
CA GLY A 93 -24.06 11.00 7.92
C GLY A 93 -24.52 9.92 6.95
N PRO A 94 -24.32 10.16 5.63
CA PRO A 94 -24.64 9.17 4.60
C PRO A 94 -23.92 7.84 4.84
N PRO A 95 -24.53 6.70 4.44
CA PRO A 95 -23.88 5.40 4.50
C PRO A 95 -22.59 5.42 3.68
N LEU A 96 -21.57 4.73 4.19
CA LEU A 96 -20.25 4.74 3.60
C LEU A 96 -20.23 4.01 2.24
N PRO A 97 -19.43 4.49 1.27
CA PRO A 97 -19.14 3.72 0.08
C PRO A 97 -18.43 2.42 0.46
N GLU A 98 -18.79 1.31 -0.20
CA GLU A 98 -18.14 0.02 0.00
C GLU A 98 -16.63 0.13 -0.25
N ILE A 99 -15.84 -0.27 0.75
CA ILE A 99 -14.39 -0.32 0.62
C ILE A 99 -13.98 -1.55 -0.18
N ASN A 100 -13.44 -1.33 -1.38
CA ASN A 100 -12.87 -2.41 -2.19
C ASN A 100 -11.36 -2.50 -1.93
N ILE A 101 -10.98 -3.32 -0.95
CA ILE A 101 -9.58 -3.68 -0.69
C ILE A 101 -9.19 -4.74 -1.71
N ASP A 102 -8.21 -4.42 -2.56
CA ASP A 102 -7.60 -5.41 -3.46
C ASP A 102 -7.01 -6.60 -2.67
N PRO A 103 -7.54 -7.83 -2.85
CA PRO A 103 -7.12 -9.00 -2.08
C PRO A 103 -5.66 -9.39 -2.35
N ASP A 104 -5.13 -9.16 -3.56
CA ASP A 104 -3.74 -9.49 -3.87
C ASP A 104 -2.78 -8.55 -3.15
N VAL A 105 -3.14 -7.27 -3.06
CA VAL A 105 -2.37 -6.30 -2.28
C VAL A 105 -2.39 -6.65 -0.78
N ALA A 106 -3.51 -7.14 -0.26
CA ALA A 106 -3.63 -7.61 1.12
C ALA A 106 -2.76 -8.86 1.39
N ILE A 107 -2.65 -9.77 0.42
CA ILE A 107 -1.77 -10.97 0.52
C ILE A 107 -0.30 -10.57 0.55
N ILE A 108 0.10 -9.57 -0.24
CA ILE A 108 1.48 -9.11 -0.34
C ILE A 108 1.86 -8.29 0.90
N ALA A 109 1.01 -7.35 1.32
CA ALA A 109 1.28 -6.41 2.40
C ALA A 109 0.23 -6.51 3.52
N PRO A 110 0.12 -7.65 4.23
CA PRO A 110 -0.91 -7.88 5.25
C PRO A 110 -0.77 -6.94 6.45
N HIS A 111 0.41 -6.37 6.67
CA HIS A 111 0.65 -5.40 7.73
C HIS A 111 -0.11 -4.08 7.52
N LEU A 112 -0.57 -3.77 6.30
CA LEU A 112 -1.42 -2.61 6.04
C LEU A 112 -2.79 -2.72 6.73
N LEU A 113 -3.28 -3.94 6.92
CA LEU A 113 -4.54 -4.24 7.60
C LEU A 113 -4.43 -4.25 9.12
N LYS A 114 -3.21 -4.26 9.68
CA LYS A 114 -3.00 -4.23 11.13
C LYS A 114 -3.25 -2.81 11.63
N THR A 115 -4.45 -2.56 12.14
CA THR A 115 -4.76 -1.31 12.83
C THR A 115 -3.96 -1.22 14.12
N ALA A 116 -3.17 -0.16 14.28
CA ALA A 116 -2.64 0.20 15.59
C ALA A 116 -3.82 0.56 16.53
N PRO A 117 -3.78 0.15 17.82
CA PRO A 117 -4.78 0.57 18.78
C PRO A 117 -4.82 2.11 18.81
N VAL A 118 -6.03 2.67 18.72
CA VAL A 118 -6.23 4.09 19.02
C VAL A 118 -6.05 4.21 20.52
N LEU A 119 -4.85 4.57 20.96
CA LEU A 119 -4.67 5.10 22.30
C LEU A 119 -5.46 6.40 22.33
N PHE A 120 -6.59 6.38 23.02
CA PHE A 120 -7.32 7.59 23.35
C PHE A 120 -6.43 8.40 24.31
N THR A 121 -5.54 9.22 23.74
CA THR A 121 -4.78 10.21 24.52
C THR A 121 -5.72 11.38 24.80
N SER A 122 -6.74 11.12 25.62
CA SER A 122 -7.51 12.21 26.18
C SER A 122 -6.62 12.89 27.18
N ASN A 123 -6.31 14.16 26.90
CA ASN A 123 -5.57 15.04 27.80
C ASN A 123 -6.42 15.45 29.03
N MET A 124 -7.35 14.60 29.48
CA MET A 124 -8.06 14.82 30.74
C MET A 124 -7.08 14.47 31.84
N THR A 125 -6.48 15.50 32.45
CA THR A 125 -5.73 15.32 33.68
C THR A 125 -6.74 15.07 34.81
N GLU A 126 -6.43 14.18 35.75
CA GLU A 126 -7.32 13.79 36.86
C GLU A 126 -7.79 14.99 37.72
N ASN A 127 -7.11 16.14 37.62
CA ASN A 127 -7.45 17.37 38.32
C ASN A 127 -8.77 18.02 37.89
N GLU A 128 -9.37 17.63 36.76
CA GLU A 128 -10.68 18.16 36.33
C GLU A 128 -11.87 17.31 36.81
N ILE A 129 -11.63 16.16 37.46
CA ILE A 129 -12.70 15.26 37.94
C ILE A 129 -13.15 15.62 39.37
N ASN A 130 -12.29 16.29 40.15
CA ASN A 130 -12.61 16.73 41.52
C ASN A 130 -12.81 18.25 41.59
N GLY A 131 -13.73 18.78 40.78
CA GLY A 131 -14.31 20.10 41.01
C GLY A 131 -15.37 20.04 42.10
N ARG A 132 -14.97 20.24 43.36
CA ARG A 132 -15.89 20.63 44.44
C ARG A 132 -15.24 21.68 45.34
#